data_AF-U5QSL4-F1
#
_entry.id   AF-U5QSL4-F1
#
_cell.length_a   1.000
_cell.length_b   1.000
_cell.length_c   1.000
_cell.angle_alpha   90.00
_cell.angle_beta   90.00
_cell.angle_gamma   90.00
#
_symmetry.space_group_name_H-M   'P 1'
#
loop_
_entity.id
_entity.type
_entity.pdbx_description
1 polymer ?
#
loop_
_entity_poly.entity_id
_entity_poly.type
_entity_poly.pdbx_seq_one_letter_code
_entity_poly.pdbx_strand_id
1 'polypeptide(L)'
;MRTIFIGECLPGSLYCMDDPDEPNENQFTETVIKALSCIYSNYYCIVFNGCFLYEQRAYRPDLALIAKDYSHWFVIEVELASHSFEGHILPQVKAFRYGEPQASCSRALASQLGISFEQAQTLTLYVPCVTTVVVNRRKLDWEKVLASHNIQMLTVTSFRSITNIQALEIEGVLQVIRENLGFGTFMATDRSIRFPTVTRIPEGKLQIYNSEGVLSWWVIEKTSSAIWLRKESGVPDLVDGSYVQLIRTIEGRFSLLVHL
;
A
#
# COMPACT_ATOMS: atom_id res chain seq x y z
N MET A 1 4.69 9.13 31.44
CA MET A 1 5.96 8.74 30.79
C MET A 1 5.96 7.23 30.65
N ARG A 2 5.98 6.69 29.42
CA ARG A 2 6.03 5.24 29.17
C ARG A 2 7.49 4.78 29.30
N THR A 3 7.70 3.61 29.90
CA THR A 3 9.01 2.97 30.00
C THR A 3 8.86 1.57 29.44
N ILE A 4 9.81 1.14 28.62
CA ILE A 4 9.91 -0.24 28.16
C ILE A 4 11.21 -0.84 28.69
N PHE A 5 11.21 -2.15 28.79
CA PHE A 5 12.32 -2.91 29.34
C PHE A 5 12.62 -4.08 28.42
N ILE A 6 13.89 -4.22 28.02
CA ILE A 6 14.32 -5.21 27.01
C ILE A 6 15.41 -6.12 27.59
N GLY A 7 15.15 -7.42 27.65
CA GLY A 7 16.14 -8.42 28.08
C GLY A 7 16.23 -8.60 29.60
N GLU A 8 17.44 -8.61 30.15
CA GLU A 8 17.73 -8.84 31.58
C GLU A 8 17.54 -7.58 32.44
N CYS A 9 17.19 -7.75 33.73
CA CYS A 9 16.76 -6.66 34.64
C CYS A 9 17.93 -5.77 35.08
N LEU A 10 18.51 -5.08 34.11
CA LEU A 10 19.68 -4.23 34.25
C LEU A 10 19.32 -2.78 33.90
N PRO A 11 19.98 -1.77 34.51
CA PRO A 11 19.72 -0.37 34.20
C PRO A 11 19.88 -0.02 32.72
N GLY A 12 20.82 -0.66 32.01
CA GLY A 12 21.02 -0.45 30.56
C GLY A 12 19.89 -1.00 29.67
N SER A 13 19.03 -1.85 30.23
CA SER A 13 17.87 -2.44 29.57
C SER A 13 16.59 -1.63 29.74
N LEU A 14 16.63 -0.54 30.50
CA LEU A 14 15.52 0.39 30.67
C LEU A 14 15.56 1.47 29.59
N TYR A 15 14.43 1.66 28.92
CA TYR A 15 14.26 2.69 27.90
C TYR A 15 13.09 3.58 28.27
N CYS A 16 13.34 4.88 28.31
CA CYS A 16 12.32 5.90 28.55
C CYS A 16 11.83 6.44 27.21
N MET A 17 10.53 6.69 27.10
CA MET A 17 9.96 7.35 25.93
C MET A 17 10.58 8.75 25.77
N ASP A 18 11.10 9.06 24.58
CA ASP A 18 11.52 10.41 24.21
C ASP A 18 10.31 11.36 24.27
N ASP A 19 10.54 12.66 24.41
CA ASP A 19 9.45 13.63 24.26
C ASP A 19 9.01 13.63 22.79
N PRO A 20 7.77 13.20 22.47
CA PRO A 20 7.34 13.10 21.08
C PRO A 20 7.18 14.48 20.43
N ASP A 21 7.07 15.56 21.21
CA ASP A 21 6.92 16.92 20.70
C ASP A 21 8.28 17.65 20.54
N GLU A 22 9.39 17.03 20.95
CA GLU A 22 10.76 17.53 20.73
C GLU A 22 11.25 17.46 19.27
N PRO A 23 11.12 16.33 18.54
CA PRO A 23 11.59 16.27 17.16
C PRO A 23 10.73 17.14 16.24
N ASN A 24 11.38 17.78 15.27
CA ASN A 24 10.65 18.36 14.15
C ASN A 24 10.18 17.27 13.17
N GLU A 25 9.31 17.65 12.24
CA GLU A 25 8.70 16.76 11.25
C GLU A 25 9.74 15.97 10.43
N ASN A 26 10.80 16.63 9.96
CA ASN A 26 11.87 15.94 9.20
C ASN A 26 12.57 14.86 10.04
N GLN A 27 12.91 15.15 11.30
CA GLN A 27 13.54 14.18 12.21
C GLN A 27 12.60 13.00 12.50
N PHE A 28 11.30 13.28 12.63
CA PHE A 28 10.31 12.23 12.82
C PHE A 28 10.16 11.38 11.56
N THR A 29 10.11 11.98 10.37
CA THR A 29 10.09 11.28 9.07
C THR A 29 11.29 10.36 8.90
N GLU A 30 12.50 10.79 9.25
CA GLU A 30 13.68 9.91 9.25
C GLU A 30 13.52 8.71 10.20
N THR A 31 12.92 8.94 11.36
CA THR A 31 12.63 7.88 12.34
C THR A 31 11.60 6.89 11.79
N VAL A 32 10.56 7.38 11.13
CA VAL A 32 9.54 6.56 10.47
C VAL A 32 10.14 5.73 9.34
N ILE A 33 10.99 6.32 8.48
CA ILE A 33 11.68 5.58 7.40
C ILE A 33 12.50 4.42 7.98
N LYS A 34 13.28 4.66 9.04
CA LYS A 34 14.07 3.62 9.71
C LYS A 34 13.18 2.49 10.24
N ALA A 35 12.10 2.86 10.93
CA ALA A 35 11.16 1.91 11.53
C ALA A 35 10.48 1.05 10.44
N LEU A 36 9.90 1.68 9.42
CA LEU A 36 9.18 0.99 8.35
C LEU A 36 10.11 0.12 7.50
N SER A 37 11.31 0.61 7.16
CA SER A 37 12.29 -0.17 6.39
C SER A 37 12.76 -1.42 7.14
N CYS A 38 12.81 -1.36 8.47
CA CYS A 38 13.18 -2.49 9.32
C CYS A 38 12.06 -3.54 9.39
N ILE A 39 10.81 -3.12 9.68
CA ILE A 39 9.69 -4.04 9.91
C ILE A 39 9.12 -4.59 8.58
N TYR A 40 9.04 -3.75 7.55
CA TYR A 40 8.44 -4.09 6.26
C TYR A 40 9.52 -4.37 5.21
N SER A 41 10.42 -5.33 5.50
CA SER A 41 11.58 -5.67 4.64
C SER A 41 11.23 -6.12 3.22
N ASN A 42 9.97 -6.54 2.99
CA ASN A 42 9.45 -6.94 1.68
C ASN A 42 8.91 -5.77 0.86
N TYR A 43 9.17 -4.54 1.29
CA TYR A 43 8.74 -3.31 0.63
C TYR A 43 9.93 -2.42 0.27
N TYR A 44 9.71 -1.53 -0.69
CA TYR A 44 10.52 -0.34 -0.89
C TYR A 44 9.89 0.80 -0.08
N CYS A 45 10.65 1.36 0.87
CA CYS A 45 10.27 2.58 1.58
C CYS A 45 10.99 3.75 0.94
N ILE A 46 10.24 4.69 0.35
CA ILE A 46 10.80 5.81 -0.40
C ILE A 46 10.20 7.13 0.08
N VAL A 47 10.99 8.21 -0.02
CA VAL A 47 10.45 9.58 0.04
C VAL A 47 9.70 9.84 -1.26
N PHE A 48 8.45 10.27 -1.16
CA PHE A 48 7.52 10.23 -2.30
C PHE A 48 7.03 11.61 -2.72
N ASN A 49 7.70 12.22 -3.69
CA ASN A 49 7.34 13.54 -4.21
C ASN A 49 6.18 13.55 -5.23
N GLY A 50 5.30 12.53 -5.20
CA GLY A 50 4.10 12.46 -6.03
C GLY A 50 3.05 13.49 -5.62
N CYS A 51 2.12 13.82 -6.51
CA CYS A 51 1.01 14.74 -6.18
C CYS A 51 -0.34 14.11 -6.49
N PHE A 52 -1.30 14.36 -5.61
CA PHE A 52 -2.71 14.02 -5.81
C PHE A 52 -3.51 15.31 -5.95
N LEU A 53 -4.37 15.37 -6.98
CA LEU A 53 -5.28 16.48 -7.18
C LEU A 53 -6.62 16.15 -6.52
N TYR A 54 -7.04 16.99 -5.58
CA TYR A 54 -8.33 16.86 -4.90
C TYR A 54 -8.90 18.24 -4.67
N GLU A 55 -10.15 18.48 -5.09
CA GLU A 55 -10.83 19.78 -4.97
C GLU A 55 -9.97 20.95 -5.50
N GLN A 56 -9.35 20.77 -6.67
CA GLN A 56 -8.45 21.75 -7.33
C GLN A 56 -7.18 22.13 -6.55
N ARG A 57 -6.81 21.33 -5.54
CA ARG A 57 -5.57 21.50 -4.79
C ARG A 57 -4.69 20.27 -4.93
N ALA A 58 -3.39 20.51 -5.06
CA ALA A 58 -2.39 19.45 -5.12
C ALA A 58 -1.84 19.18 -3.72
N TYR A 59 -1.92 17.94 -3.28
CA TYR A 59 -1.35 17.47 -2.03
C TYR A 59 -0.24 16.46 -2.30
N ARG A 60 0.78 16.47 -1.46
CA ARG A 60 1.98 15.63 -1.60
C ARG A 60 2.14 14.78 -0.35
N PRO A 61 2.18 13.45 -0.47
CA PRO A 61 2.51 12.59 0.65
C PRO A 61 4.00 12.68 0.98
N ASP A 62 4.39 12.34 2.20
CA ASP A 62 5.80 12.28 2.56
C ASP A 62 6.48 11.02 2.02
N LEU A 63 5.82 9.87 2.20
CA LEU A 63 6.41 8.56 1.95
C LEU A 63 5.50 7.68 1.08
N ALA A 64 6.11 6.69 0.45
CA ALA A 64 5.41 5.56 -0.13
C ALA A 64 6.09 4.25 0.27
N LEU A 65 5.26 3.24 0.53
CA LEU A 65 5.69 1.88 0.85
C LEU A 65 5.17 0.94 -0.24
N ILE A 66 6.04 0.48 -1.13
CA ILE A 66 5.66 -0.29 -2.33
C ILE A 66 6.05 -1.75 -2.12
N ALA A 67 5.11 -2.69 -2.26
CA ALA A 67 5.44 -4.11 -2.17
C ALA A 67 6.45 -4.48 -3.25
N LYS A 68 7.49 -5.27 -2.92
CA LYS A 68 8.55 -5.63 -3.88
C LYS A 68 8.06 -6.44 -5.08
N ASP A 69 6.88 -7.06 -4.98
CA ASP A 69 6.20 -7.75 -6.07
C ASP A 69 5.15 -6.90 -6.79
N TYR A 70 5.05 -5.61 -6.46
CA TYR A 70 4.11 -4.64 -7.05
C TYR A 70 2.63 -5.06 -6.94
N SER A 71 2.29 -5.86 -5.93
CA SER A 71 0.91 -6.27 -5.67
C SER A 71 0.05 -5.14 -5.09
N HIS A 72 0.65 -4.22 -4.34
CA HIS A 72 -0.02 -3.09 -3.72
C HIS A 72 1.02 -2.08 -3.23
N TRP A 73 0.54 -0.92 -2.79
CA TRP A 73 1.38 0.09 -2.17
C TRP A 73 0.59 0.94 -1.19
N PHE A 74 1.33 1.59 -0.30
CA PHE A 74 0.80 2.54 0.67
C PHE A 74 1.32 3.94 0.35
N VAL A 75 0.43 4.91 0.42
CA VAL A 75 0.77 6.34 0.40
C VAL A 75 0.63 6.84 1.82
N ILE A 76 1.70 7.44 2.35
CA ILE A 76 1.87 7.70 3.78
C ILE A 76 2.10 9.19 4.00
N GLU A 77 1.28 9.77 4.87
CA GLU A 77 1.57 11.06 5.53
C GLU A 77 2.24 10.77 6.88
N VAL A 78 3.32 11.48 7.18
CA VAL A 78 4.03 11.41 8.46
C VAL A 78 3.77 12.69 9.23
N GLU A 79 3.31 12.56 10.47
CA GLU A 79 2.80 13.75 11.15
C GLU A 79 2.96 13.74 12.67
N LEU A 80 3.15 14.94 13.24
CA LEU A 80 3.21 15.11 14.69
C LEU A 80 1.79 15.21 15.27
N ALA A 81 1.54 14.50 16.38
CA ALA A 81 0.24 14.48 17.05
C ALA A 81 -0.16 15.84 17.69
N SER A 82 0.75 16.82 17.67
CA SER A 82 0.52 18.22 18.05
C SER A 82 -0.09 19.06 16.93
N HIS A 83 -0.01 18.60 15.67
CA HIS A 83 -0.57 19.31 14.53
C HIS A 83 -2.11 19.19 14.46
N SER A 84 -2.72 20.10 13.70
CA SER A 84 -4.17 20.21 13.59
C SER A 84 -4.75 19.12 12.70
N PHE A 85 -5.48 18.18 13.29
CA PHE A 85 -6.12 17.10 12.54
C PHE A 85 -7.10 17.58 11.47
N GLU A 86 -8.11 18.36 11.87
CA GLU A 86 -9.16 18.84 10.96
C GLU A 86 -8.65 19.90 9.98
N GLY A 87 -7.68 20.72 10.40
CA GLY A 87 -7.18 21.83 9.60
C GLY A 87 -6.07 21.47 8.61
N HIS A 88 -5.34 20.38 8.87
CA HIS A 88 -4.13 20.03 8.12
C HIS A 88 -4.18 18.58 7.62
N ILE A 89 -4.18 17.64 8.57
CA ILE A 89 -3.96 16.21 8.33
C ILE A 89 -5.10 15.58 7.54
N LEU A 90 -6.34 15.75 8.03
CA LEU A 90 -7.53 15.14 7.44
C LEU A 90 -7.73 15.59 5.97
N PRO A 91 -7.61 16.89 5.62
CA PRO A 91 -7.59 17.33 4.23
C PRO A 91 -6.54 16.64 3.34
N GLN A 92 -5.28 16.52 3.79
CA GLN A 92 -4.21 15.86 3.03
C GLN A 92 -4.53 14.39 2.76
N VAL A 93 -4.89 13.64 3.79
CA VAL A 93 -5.12 12.19 3.66
C VAL A 93 -6.40 11.88 2.90
N LYS A 94 -7.41 12.75 2.98
CA LYS A 94 -8.57 12.70 2.08
C LYS A 94 -8.16 12.91 0.63
N ALA A 95 -7.26 13.84 0.36
CA ALA A 95 -6.76 14.04 -0.99
C ALA A 95 -5.99 12.83 -1.52
N PHE A 96 -5.21 12.14 -0.70
CA PHE A 96 -4.54 10.90 -1.13
C PHE A 96 -5.53 9.75 -1.35
N ARG A 97 -6.60 9.71 -0.56
CA ARG A 97 -7.62 8.65 -0.63
C ARG A 97 -8.58 8.82 -1.80
N TYR A 98 -9.00 10.05 -2.08
CA TYR A 98 -10.08 10.37 -3.01
C TYR A 98 -9.63 11.20 -4.21
N GLY A 99 -8.42 11.76 -4.18
CA GLY A 99 -7.86 12.57 -5.25
C GLY A 99 -7.27 11.73 -6.38
N GLU A 100 -7.11 12.39 -7.52
CA GLU A 100 -6.55 11.79 -8.72
C GLU A 100 -5.02 11.89 -8.70
N PRO A 101 -4.30 10.76 -8.80
CA PRO A 101 -2.85 10.80 -8.87
C PRO A 101 -2.40 11.50 -10.15
N GLN A 102 -1.47 12.44 -10.02
CA GLN A 102 -0.93 13.20 -11.13
C GLN A 102 0.29 12.49 -11.74
N ALA A 103 0.71 12.91 -12.93
CA ALA A 103 1.89 12.35 -13.60
C ALA A 103 3.19 12.44 -12.77
N SER A 104 3.26 13.33 -11.78
CA SER A 104 4.37 13.40 -10.82
C SER A 104 4.51 12.14 -9.98
N CYS A 105 3.41 11.44 -9.67
CA CYS A 105 3.44 10.15 -8.96
C CYS A 105 4.24 9.13 -9.76
N SER A 106 3.89 8.92 -11.04
CA SER A 106 4.60 7.99 -11.92
C SER A 106 6.08 8.36 -12.10
N ARG A 107 6.41 9.66 -12.21
CA ARG A 107 7.82 10.10 -12.28
C ARG A 107 8.60 9.79 -11.00
N ALA A 108 8.00 10.06 -9.84
CA ALA A 108 8.62 9.76 -8.56
C ALA A 108 8.86 8.26 -8.40
N LEU A 109 7.86 7.41 -8.71
CA LEU A 109 8.00 5.96 -8.65
C LEU A 109 9.04 5.43 -9.64
N ALA A 110 9.01 5.89 -10.91
CA ALA A 110 9.99 5.48 -11.92
C ALA A 110 11.43 5.77 -11.47
N SER A 111 11.67 6.99 -10.96
CA SER A 111 13.00 7.40 -10.50
C SER A 111 13.46 6.65 -9.26
N GLN A 112 12.58 6.42 -8.27
CA GLN A 112 12.96 5.81 -7.00
C GLN A 112 13.10 4.28 -7.10
N LEU A 113 12.34 3.64 -7.99
CA LEU A 113 12.33 2.18 -8.14
C LEU A 113 13.19 1.68 -9.31
N GLY A 114 13.66 2.59 -10.19
CA GLY A 114 14.43 2.21 -11.37
C GLY A 114 13.60 1.45 -12.42
N ILE A 115 12.30 1.73 -12.51
CA ILE A 115 11.37 1.14 -13.48
C ILE A 115 11.02 2.13 -14.59
N SER A 116 10.45 1.66 -15.70
CA SER A 116 10.01 2.54 -16.79
C SER A 116 8.86 3.46 -16.34
N PHE A 117 8.67 4.57 -17.04
CA PHE A 117 7.58 5.49 -16.75
C PHE A 117 6.20 4.83 -16.96
N GLU A 118 6.06 3.97 -17.97
CA GLU A 118 4.84 3.21 -18.27
C GLU A 118 4.53 2.19 -17.17
N GLN A 119 5.55 1.51 -16.65
CA GLN A 119 5.41 0.61 -15.51
C GLN A 119 4.97 1.38 -14.26
N ALA A 120 5.58 2.53 -14.00
CA ALA A 120 5.20 3.40 -12.88
C ALA A 120 3.78 3.99 -13.05
N GLN A 121 3.36 4.29 -14.28
CA GLN A 121 2.00 4.73 -14.58
C GLN A 121 0.99 3.60 -14.34
N THR A 122 1.32 2.37 -14.72
CA THR A 122 0.51 1.19 -14.43
C THR A 122 0.36 0.98 -12.91
N LEU A 123 1.47 1.09 -12.16
CA LEU A 123 1.48 1.01 -10.70
C LEU A 123 0.59 2.10 -10.07
N THR A 124 0.68 3.33 -10.57
CA THR A 124 -0.07 4.46 -10.01
C THR A 124 -1.58 4.36 -10.28
N LEU A 125 -1.97 3.93 -11.48
CA LEU A 125 -3.37 3.96 -11.92
C LEU A 125 -4.16 2.71 -11.55
N TYR A 126 -3.52 1.54 -11.57
CA TYR A 126 -4.24 0.26 -11.53
C TYR A 126 -3.87 -0.60 -10.32
N VAL A 127 -2.67 -0.48 -9.76
CA VAL A 127 -2.28 -1.28 -8.60
C VAL A 127 -2.92 -0.68 -7.33
N PRO A 128 -3.55 -1.50 -6.47
CA PRO A 128 -4.21 -1.02 -5.26
C PRO A 128 -3.32 -0.14 -4.39
N CYS A 129 -3.83 1.06 -4.09
CA CYS A 129 -3.20 2.04 -3.21
C CYS A 129 -4.01 2.18 -1.92
N VAL A 130 -3.32 2.16 -0.78
CA VAL A 130 -3.92 2.36 0.55
C VAL A 130 -3.32 3.61 1.19
N THR A 131 -4.17 4.53 1.65
CA THR A 131 -3.72 5.73 2.37
C THR A 131 -3.49 5.40 3.85
N THR A 132 -2.38 5.89 4.39
CA THR A 132 -1.96 5.67 5.77
C THR A 132 -1.45 6.97 6.39
N VAL A 133 -1.66 7.14 7.69
CA VAL A 133 -1.03 8.18 8.50
C VAL A 133 -0.10 7.53 9.51
N VAL A 134 1.12 8.04 9.65
CA VAL A 134 2.04 7.64 10.71
C VAL A 134 2.23 8.79 11.67
N VAL A 135 1.90 8.58 12.94
CA VAL A 135 1.95 9.62 13.98
C VAL A 135 2.92 9.28 15.10
N ASN A 136 3.50 10.28 15.74
CA ASN A 136 4.44 10.09 16.86
C ASN A 136 3.76 9.65 18.18
N ARG A 137 2.44 9.83 18.28
CA ARG A 137 1.63 9.49 19.46
C ARG A 137 0.22 9.08 19.05
N ARG A 138 -0.29 8.03 19.69
CA ARG A 138 -1.63 7.52 19.46
C ARG A 138 -2.72 8.55 19.80
N LYS A 139 -3.70 8.71 18.90
CA LYS A 139 -4.86 9.60 19.02
C LYS A 139 -6.15 8.85 18.65
N LEU A 140 -6.91 8.41 19.67
CA LEU A 140 -8.11 7.58 19.47
C LEU A 140 -9.23 8.27 18.69
N ASP A 141 -9.31 9.59 18.80
CA ASP A 141 -10.21 10.43 18.02
C ASP A 141 -9.84 10.41 16.53
N TRP A 142 -8.56 10.51 16.20
CA TRP A 142 -8.07 10.43 14.82
C TRP A 142 -8.33 9.04 14.23
N GLU A 143 -8.04 7.97 14.99
CA GLU A 143 -8.27 6.58 14.55
C GLU A 143 -9.70 6.37 14.07
N LYS A 144 -10.69 6.85 14.83
CA LYS A 144 -12.11 6.70 14.48
C LYS A 144 -12.46 7.41 13.18
N VAL A 145 -11.97 8.65 13.01
CA VAL A 145 -12.27 9.46 11.83
C VAL A 145 -11.56 8.88 10.60
N LEU A 146 -10.26 8.56 10.71
CA LEU A 146 -9.47 7.95 9.66
C LEU A 146 -10.07 6.60 9.22
N ALA A 147 -10.47 5.75 10.16
CA ALA A 147 -11.11 4.47 9.86
C ALA A 147 -12.42 4.65 9.08
N SER A 148 -13.22 5.68 9.35
CA SER A 148 -14.45 5.95 8.59
C SER A 148 -14.19 6.30 7.12
N HIS A 149 -12.97 6.73 6.80
CA HIS A 149 -12.49 6.98 5.43
C HIS A 149 -11.71 5.79 4.83
N ASN A 150 -11.60 4.67 5.55
CA ASN A 150 -10.71 3.54 5.22
C ASN A 150 -9.23 3.96 5.11
N ILE A 151 -8.81 4.89 5.97
CA ILE A 151 -7.42 5.34 6.10
C ILE A 151 -6.84 4.68 7.34
N GLN A 152 -5.64 4.10 7.18
CA GLN A 152 -4.98 3.39 8.27
C GLN A 152 -4.14 4.34 9.10
N MET A 153 -3.90 4.02 10.37
CA MET A 153 -3.02 4.78 11.23
C MET A 153 -2.00 3.85 11.88
N LEU A 154 -0.73 4.23 11.83
CA LEU A 154 0.32 3.66 12.65
C LEU A 154 0.81 4.71 13.65
N THR A 155 1.27 4.24 14.81
CA THR A 155 2.03 5.09 15.73
C THR A 155 3.47 4.62 15.76
N VAL A 156 4.43 5.53 15.61
CA VAL A 156 5.85 5.27 15.80
C VAL A 156 6.33 6.05 17.00
N THR A 157 6.80 5.37 18.03
CA THR A 157 7.28 6.01 19.26
C THR A 157 8.77 5.69 19.47
N SER A 158 9.56 6.74 19.74
CA SER A 158 10.98 6.61 20.07
C SER A 158 11.16 6.46 21.57
N PHE A 159 12.05 5.55 21.94
CA PHE A 159 12.52 5.35 23.29
C PHE A 159 14.04 5.38 23.31
N ARG A 160 14.61 5.76 24.46
CA ARG A 160 16.04 5.90 24.63
C ARG A 160 16.49 5.31 25.96
N SER A 161 17.57 4.53 25.90
CA SER A 161 18.20 4.00 27.10
C SER A 161 19.08 5.05 27.79
N ILE A 162 19.51 4.75 29.02
CA ILE A 162 20.52 5.56 29.73
C ILE A 162 21.85 5.66 28.98
N THR A 163 22.14 4.72 28.07
CA THR A 163 23.34 4.71 27.22
C THR A 163 23.09 5.35 25.85
N ASN A 164 21.98 6.07 25.68
CA ASN A 164 21.59 6.76 24.46
C ASN A 164 21.36 5.81 23.25
N ILE A 165 21.02 4.54 23.51
CA ILE A 165 20.60 3.60 22.46
C ILE A 165 19.13 3.87 22.17
N GLN A 166 18.79 4.07 20.90
CA GLN A 166 17.41 4.26 20.46
C GLN A 166 16.71 2.91 20.27
N ALA A 167 15.47 2.82 20.74
CA ALA A 167 14.53 1.77 20.40
C ALA A 167 13.27 2.41 19.80
N LEU A 168 12.67 1.74 18.82
CA LEU A 168 11.45 2.21 18.16
C LEU A 168 10.34 1.20 18.39
N GLU A 169 9.18 1.69 18.81
CA GLU A 169 7.94 0.93 18.85
C GLU A 169 7.07 1.33 17.66
N ILE A 170 6.50 0.35 16.96
CA ILE A 170 5.42 0.58 16.00
C ILE A 170 4.14 -0.05 16.57
N GLU A 171 3.12 0.77 16.79
CA GLU A 171 1.77 0.31 17.15
C GLU A 171 0.85 0.43 15.91
N GLY A 172 0.05 -0.62 15.68
CA GLY A 172 -0.80 -0.76 14.50
C GLY A 172 -0.22 -1.73 13.47
N VAL A 173 -1.00 -2.02 12.42
CA VAL A 173 -0.61 -2.94 11.34
C VAL A 173 -1.11 -2.38 10.01
N LEU A 174 -0.24 -2.39 9.00
CA LEU A 174 -0.65 -2.10 7.64
C LEU A 174 -1.41 -3.29 7.06
N GLN A 175 -2.70 -3.09 6.78
CA GLN A 175 -3.55 -4.12 6.20
C GLN A 175 -3.60 -3.97 4.68
N VAL A 176 -3.37 -5.08 3.98
CA VAL A 176 -3.49 -5.15 2.53
C VAL A 176 -4.93 -5.49 2.17
N ILE A 177 -5.75 -4.46 1.92
CA ILE A 177 -7.19 -4.64 1.65
C ILE A 177 -7.41 -5.34 0.29
N ARG A 178 -6.54 -5.04 -0.69
CA ARG A 178 -6.56 -5.60 -2.04
C ARG A 178 -5.14 -5.77 -2.58
N GLU A 179 -4.96 -6.81 -3.38
CA GLU A 179 -3.71 -7.13 -4.07
C GLU A 179 -3.97 -7.30 -5.56
N ASN A 180 -3.10 -6.70 -6.35
CA ASN A 180 -2.90 -7.02 -7.75
C ASN A 180 -2.11 -8.34 -7.86
N LEU A 181 -2.71 -9.35 -8.48
CA LEU A 181 -2.05 -10.63 -8.75
C LEU A 181 -1.36 -10.66 -10.12
N GLY A 182 -1.71 -9.72 -10.99
CA GLY A 182 -1.10 -9.58 -12.30
C GLY A 182 -2.06 -9.00 -13.34
N PHE A 183 -1.48 -8.73 -14.50
CA PHE A 183 -2.19 -8.28 -15.68
C PHE A 183 -2.03 -9.31 -16.81
N GLY A 184 -3.08 -9.47 -17.60
CA GLY A 184 -3.11 -10.39 -18.72
C GLY A 184 -3.96 -9.86 -19.85
N THR A 185 -3.86 -10.52 -21.01
CA THR A 185 -4.63 -10.17 -22.20
C THR A 185 -5.64 -11.26 -22.49
N PHE A 186 -6.90 -10.88 -22.71
CA PHE A 186 -7.91 -11.81 -23.18
C PHE A 186 -7.72 -12.11 -24.67
N MET A 187 -7.76 -13.41 -25.02
CA MET A 187 -7.67 -13.90 -26.40
C MET A 187 -8.94 -14.68 -26.73
N ALA A 188 -9.74 -14.19 -27.67
CA ALA A 188 -11.00 -14.79 -28.07
C ALA A 188 -10.81 -16.13 -28.81
N THR A 189 -9.69 -16.32 -29.51
CA THR A 189 -9.33 -17.57 -30.20
C THR A 189 -9.32 -18.75 -29.25
N ASP A 190 -8.77 -18.52 -28.05
CA ASP A 190 -8.54 -19.57 -27.04
C ASP A 190 -9.51 -19.45 -25.87
N ARG A 191 -10.37 -18.42 -25.87
CA ARG A 191 -11.33 -18.06 -24.82
C ARG A 191 -10.67 -18.01 -23.44
N SER A 192 -9.50 -17.39 -23.37
CA SER A 192 -8.65 -17.40 -22.18
C SER A 192 -7.99 -16.05 -21.95
N ILE A 193 -7.67 -15.76 -20.70
CA ILE A 193 -6.80 -14.64 -20.33
C ILE A 193 -5.39 -15.21 -20.12
N ARG A 194 -4.40 -14.62 -20.77
CA ARG A 194 -3.00 -15.02 -20.67
C ARG A 194 -2.24 -14.04 -19.77
N PHE A 195 -1.67 -14.54 -18.69
CA PHE A 195 -0.79 -13.78 -17.80
C PHE A 195 0.68 -14.20 -17.99
N PRO A 196 1.65 -13.31 -17.73
CA PRO A 196 3.06 -13.66 -17.65
C PRO A 196 3.34 -14.70 -16.56
N THR A 197 4.30 -15.60 -16.78
CA THR A 197 4.66 -16.68 -15.84
C THR A 197 5.20 -16.19 -14.49
N VAL A 198 5.67 -14.95 -14.41
CA VAL A 198 6.15 -14.31 -13.17
C VAL A 198 5.02 -14.01 -12.18
N THR A 199 3.75 -14.07 -12.60
CA THR A 199 2.60 -13.78 -11.74
C THR A 199 2.34 -14.87 -10.70
N ARG A 200 2.00 -14.45 -9.47
CA ARG A 200 1.82 -15.35 -8.30
C ARG A 200 0.38 -15.85 -8.17
N ILE A 201 -0.23 -16.23 -9.28
CA ILE A 201 -1.60 -16.74 -9.32
C ILE A 201 -1.57 -18.25 -8.95
N PRO A 202 -2.42 -18.76 -8.04
CA PRO A 202 -2.43 -20.20 -7.73
C PRO A 202 -3.04 -21.02 -8.88
N GLU A 203 -2.53 -22.24 -9.10
CA GLU A 203 -3.12 -23.18 -10.06
C GLU A 203 -4.42 -23.80 -9.51
N GLY A 204 -5.26 -24.28 -10.44
CA GLY A 204 -6.48 -25.00 -10.11
C GLY A 204 -7.74 -24.19 -10.37
N LYS A 205 -8.81 -24.51 -9.64
CA LYS A 205 -10.13 -23.89 -9.84
C LYS A 205 -10.36 -22.75 -8.84
N LEU A 206 -10.80 -21.60 -9.33
CA LEU A 206 -11.16 -20.44 -8.52
C LEU A 206 -12.53 -19.89 -8.91
N GLN A 207 -13.23 -19.33 -7.93
CA GLN A 207 -14.40 -18.49 -8.18
C GLN A 207 -13.93 -17.05 -8.39
N ILE A 208 -14.31 -16.45 -9.51
CA ILE A 208 -13.91 -15.09 -9.87
C ILE A 208 -15.14 -14.28 -10.26
N TYR A 209 -15.23 -13.07 -9.71
CA TYR A 209 -16.23 -12.07 -10.06
C TYR A 209 -15.79 -11.31 -11.33
N ASN A 210 -16.68 -11.16 -12.31
CA ASN A 210 -16.43 -10.27 -13.45
C ASN A 210 -16.62 -8.79 -13.05
N SER A 211 -16.44 -7.88 -14.01
CA SER A 211 -16.65 -6.43 -13.86
C SER A 211 -18.07 -6.05 -13.43
N GLU A 212 -19.06 -6.90 -13.71
CA GLU A 212 -20.47 -6.73 -13.33
C GLU A 212 -20.80 -7.33 -11.95
N GLY A 213 -19.82 -7.95 -11.28
CA GLY A 213 -20.04 -8.61 -9.99
C GLY A 213 -20.72 -9.98 -10.08
N VAL A 214 -20.76 -10.60 -11.26
CA VAL A 214 -21.24 -11.98 -11.47
C VAL A 214 -20.13 -12.97 -11.15
N LEU A 215 -20.42 -13.90 -10.25
CA LEU A 215 -19.50 -14.97 -9.85
C LEU A 215 -19.51 -16.13 -10.86
N SER A 216 -18.34 -16.61 -11.24
CA SER A 216 -18.21 -17.79 -12.10
C SER A 216 -16.95 -18.60 -11.76
N TRP A 217 -16.94 -19.88 -12.16
CA TRP A 217 -15.78 -20.76 -12.01
C TRP A 217 -14.79 -20.58 -13.15
N TRP A 218 -13.51 -20.55 -12.79
CA TRP A 218 -12.39 -20.44 -13.70
C TRP A 218 -11.32 -21.47 -13.37
N VAL A 219 -10.63 -21.94 -14.40
CA VAL A 219 -9.51 -22.88 -14.31
C VAL A 219 -8.22 -22.14 -14.65
N ILE A 220 -7.22 -22.30 -13.79
CA ILE A 220 -5.89 -21.71 -13.92
C ILE A 220 -4.87 -22.81 -14.17
N GLU A 221 -4.16 -22.70 -15.28
CA GLU A 221 -3.12 -23.64 -15.70
C GLU A 221 -1.84 -22.89 -16.00
N LYS A 222 -0.72 -23.31 -15.42
CA LYS A 222 0.60 -22.76 -15.75
C LYS A 222 1.29 -23.64 -16.77
N THR A 223 1.79 -23.01 -17.81
CA THR A 223 2.75 -23.60 -18.74
C THR A 223 4.11 -22.95 -18.55
N SER A 224 5.13 -23.43 -19.26
CA SER A 224 6.44 -22.78 -19.30
C SER A 224 6.40 -21.38 -19.94
N SER A 225 5.36 -21.07 -20.72
CA SER A 225 5.26 -19.83 -21.49
C SER A 225 4.26 -18.82 -20.94
N ALA A 226 3.19 -19.27 -20.26
CA ALA A 226 2.15 -18.39 -19.75
C ALA A 226 1.35 -19.04 -18.62
N ILE A 227 0.58 -18.21 -17.91
CA ILE A 227 -0.52 -18.67 -17.05
C ILE A 227 -1.83 -18.43 -17.77
N TRP A 228 -2.63 -19.47 -17.91
CA TRP A 228 -3.89 -19.47 -18.64
C TRP A 228 -5.03 -19.45 -17.65
N LEU A 229 -5.91 -18.47 -17.78
CA LEU A 229 -7.13 -18.35 -16.99
C LEU A 229 -8.33 -18.53 -17.92
N ARG A 230 -9.07 -19.62 -17.75
CA ARG A 230 -10.20 -20.02 -18.61
C ARG A 230 -11.48 -20.13 -17.81
N LYS A 231 -12.57 -19.58 -18.31
CA LYS A 231 -13.89 -19.75 -17.68
C LYS A 231 -14.35 -21.19 -17.88
N GLU A 232 -14.77 -21.86 -16.82
CA GLU A 232 -15.13 -23.29 -16.87
C GLU A 232 -16.37 -23.54 -17.74
N SER A 233 -17.32 -22.59 -17.74
CA SER A 233 -18.55 -22.68 -18.52
C SER A 233 -18.91 -21.35 -19.18
N GLY A 234 -19.30 -21.42 -20.45
CA GLY A 234 -19.69 -20.24 -21.25
C GLY A 234 -18.49 -19.47 -21.80
N VAL A 235 -18.79 -18.33 -22.43
CA VAL A 235 -17.76 -17.40 -22.94
C VAL A 235 -17.62 -16.25 -21.93
N PRO A 236 -16.39 -15.81 -21.60
CA PRO A 236 -16.21 -14.55 -20.90
C PRO A 236 -16.81 -13.40 -21.72
N ASP A 237 -17.53 -12.50 -21.06
CA ASP A 237 -17.99 -11.26 -21.70
C ASP A 237 -16.84 -10.25 -21.75
N LEU A 238 -15.86 -10.54 -22.61
CA LEU A 238 -14.63 -9.77 -22.80
C LEU A 238 -14.38 -9.60 -24.29
N VAL A 239 -13.95 -8.41 -24.70
CA VAL A 239 -13.56 -8.13 -26.09
C VAL A 239 -12.16 -8.68 -26.34
N ASP A 240 -11.92 -9.24 -27.52
CA ASP A 240 -10.60 -9.74 -27.91
C ASP A 240 -9.52 -8.66 -27.73
N GLY A 241 -8.39 -9.02 -27.14
CA GLY A 241 -7.30 -8.10 -26.83
C GLY A 241 -7.49 -7.26 -25.56
N SER A 242 -8.62 -7.39 -24.83
CA SER A 242 -8.85 -6.65 -23.58
C SER A 242 -7.70 -6.85 -22.59
N TYR A 243 -7.25 -5.76 -21.97
CA TYR A 243 -6.27 -5.79 -20.89
C TYR A 243 -7.00 -6.00 -19.56
N VAL A 244 -6.68 -7.11 -18.88
CA VAL A 244 -7.42 -7.57 -17.70
C VAL A 244 -6.48 -7.65 -16.51
N GLN A 245 -6.93 -7.12 -15.38
CA GLN A 245 -6.26 -7.22 -14.11
C GLN A 245 -6.98 -8.22 -13.21
N LEU A 246 -6.22 -9.09 -12.54
CA LEU A 246 -6.74 -9.98 -11.51
C LEU A 246 -6.43 -9.39 -10.12
N ILE A 247 -7.48 -9.12 -9.35
CA ILE A 247 -7.39 -8.61 -7.98
C ILE A 247 -7.83 -9.69 -7.00
N ARG A 248 -7.18 -9.74 -5.83
CA ARG A 248 -7.61 -10.50 -4.64
C ARG A 248 -7.87 -9.55 -3.47
N THR A 249 -8.99 -9.71 -2.77
CA THR A 249 -9.27 -8.99 -1.53
C THR A 249 -8.69 -9.70 -0.30
N ILE A 250 -8.64 -9.01 0.84
CA ILE A 250 -8.22 -9.59 2.12
C ILE A 250 -9.09 -10.78 2.55
N GLU A 251 -10.37 -10.83 2.15
CA GLU A 251 -11.24 -12.00 2.41
C GLU A 251 -11.01 -13.16 1.43
N GLY A 252 -10.03 -13.05 0.53
CA GLY A 252 -9.72 -14.06 -0.48
C GLY A 252 -10.64 -14.04 -1.71
N ARG A 253 -11.44 -12.98 -1.90
CA ARG A 253 -12.30 -12.84 -3.08
C ARG A 253 -11.48 -12.41 -4.30
N PHE A 254 -11.68 -13.09 -5.42
CA PHE A 254 -11.03 -12.76 -6.69
C PHE A 254 -11.97 -11.99 -7.62
N SER A 255 -11.45 -10.98 -8.32
CA SER A 255 -12.21 -10.21 -9.31
C SER A 255 -11.37 -9.83 -10.53
N LEU A 256 -12.00 -9.80 -11.70
CA LEU A 256 -11.43 -9.26 -12.93
C LEU A 256 -11.83 -7.79 -13.09
N LEU A 257 -10.84 -6.94 -13.37
CA LEU A 257 -11.05 -5.57 -13.82
C LEU A 257 -10.58 -5.47 -15.27
N VAL A 258 -11.41 -4.88 -16.13
CA VAL A 258 -11.08 -4.66 -17.55
C VAL A 258 -10.65 -3.21 -17.71
N HIS A 259 -9.48 -3.01 -18.30
CA HIS A 259 -8.92 -1.71 -18.62
C HIS A 259 -9.04 -1.49 -20.12
N LEU A 260 -9.55 -0.31 -20.51
CA LEU A 260 -9.71 0.11 -21.90
C LEU A 260 -8.38 0.63 -22.49
#